data_AF-A0A9X3WZN9-F1
#
_entry.id   AF-A0A9X3WZN9-F1
#
_cell.length_a   1.000
_cell.length_b   1.000
_cell.length_c   1.000
_cell.angle_alpha   90.00
_cell.angle_beta   90.00
_cell.angle_gamma   90.00
#
_symmetry.space_group_name_H-M   'P 1'
#
loop_
_entity.id
_entity.type
_entity.pdbx_description
1 polymer ?
#
loop_
_entity_poly.entity_id
_entity_poly.type
_entity_poly.pdbx_seq_one_letter_code
_entity_poly.pdbx_strand_id
1 'polypeptide(L)'
;MRTRSGLVLAPFFFLLVACGGGAAQDPKTSADANSGEDKARPAECEAVGKHLVALKDRPKGQGPADEMRSLTGAFLRLADDLKKQPIETPDFKEAVAELADEAESFGNQLKSMGPIVDEMEQIKGQLSAWEKKVTSTANAFDATCNNGPQAECEALGVELQKVPNIEGEKFAEHAAAIEKFIAAMEKLQVKDAKVKSSLTSMLGALKSGVPLMRRFAVLLAESKKVDPAGEEFKAKVNRVAEMCGVKPEE
;
A
#
# COMPACT_ATOMS: atom_id res chain seq x y z
N MET A 1 -13.11 -31.06 -22.74
CA MET A 1 -12.57 -29.68 -22.76
C MET A 1 -13.35 -28.84 -21.77
N ARG A 2 -12.78 -28.58 -20.58
CA ARG A 2 -13.35 -27.63 -19.61
C ARG A 2 -12.73 -26.27 -19.90
N THR A 3 -13.54 -25.34 -20.38
CA THR A 3 -13.22 -23.91 -20.41
C THR A 3 -12.94 -23.44 -18.97
N ARG A 4 -11.68 -23.15 -18.68
CA ARG A 4 -11.25 -22.42 -17.48
C ARG A 4 -10.63 -21.10 -17.92
N SER A 5 -11.46 -20.25 -18.51
CA SER A 5 -11.19 -18.82 -18.61
C SER A 5 -11.49 -18.24 -17.23
N GLY A 6 -10.44 -17.86 -16.51
CA GLY A 6 -10.57 -17.32 -15.17
C GLY A 6 -9.25 -16.80 -14.63
N LEU A 7 -8.44 -16.17 -15.49
CA LEU A 7 -7.36 -15.29 -15.05
C LEU A 7 -8.05 -13.97 -14.63
N VAL A 8 -8.70 -14.00 -13.46
CA VAL A 8 -9.39 -12.86 -12.87
C VAL A 8 -8.38 -12.14 -11.98
N LEU A 9 -7.55 -11.30 -12.58
CA LEU A 9 -6.85 -10.25 -11.83
C LEU A 9 -7.88 -9.16 -11.54
N ALA A 10 -8.64 -9.39 -10.47
CA ALA A 10 -9.59 -8.43 -9.95
C ALA A 10 -8.87 -7.11 -9.59
N PRO A 11 -9.56 -5.96 -9.74
CA PRO A 11 -8.96 -4.66 -9.48
C PRO A 11 -8.59 -4.54 -7.99
N PHE A 12 -7.30 -4.45 -7.72
CA PHE A 12 -6.73 -4.07 -6.43
C PHE A 12 -7.17 -2.65 -6.08
N PHE A 13 -8.33 -2.56 -5.46
CA PHE A 13 -8.85 -1.41 -4.73
C PHE A 13 -9.17 -1.92 -3.33
N PHE A 14 -8.30 -1.57 -2.39
CA PHE A 14 -8.55 -1.30 -0.98
C PHE A 14 -7.21 -1.42 -0.24
N LEU A 15 -6.43 -0.33 -0.26
CA LEU A 15 -5.60 0.01 0.90
C LEU A 15 -6.58 0.51 1.97
N LEU A 16 -7.31 -0.45 2.56
CA LEU A 16 -7.88 -0.26 3.88
C LEU A 16 -6.71 -0.41 4.84
N VAL A 17 -6.39 0.68 5.52
CA VAL A 17 -5.69 0.66 6.80
C VAL A 17 -6.57 -0.16 7.73
N ALA A 18 -6.37 -1.47 7.75
CA ALA A 18 -6.89 -2.36 8.76
C ALA A 18 -5.80 -2.48 9.81
N CYS A 19 -5.87 -1.62 10.84
CA CYS A 19 -5.34 -1.97 12.15
C CYS A 19 -5.93 -3.33 12.53
N GLY A 20 -5.04 -4.27 12.86
CA GLY A 20 -5.39 -5.66 13.12
C GLY A 20 -6.33 -5.81 14.31
N GLY A 21 -7.23 -6.80 14.22
CA GLY A 21 -8.07 -7.25 15.31
C GLY A 21 -8.12 -8.78 15.34
N GLY A 22 -7.29 -9.38 16.19
CA GLY A 22 -7.41 -10.78 16.62
C GLY A 22 -7.80 -10.81 18.10
N ALA A 23 -8.87 -11.54 18.42
CA ALA A 23 -9.65 -11.47 19.66
C ALA A 23 -9.02 -12.16 20.88
N ALA A 24 -9.32 -11.63 22.08
CA ALA A 24 -9.67 -12.40 23.27
C ALA A 24 -10.41 -11.52 24.31
N GLN A 25 -11.55 -12.01 24.81
CA GLN A 25 -12.40 -11.39 25.83
C GLN A 25 -11.76 -11.39 27.23
N ASP A 26 -11.86 -10.23 27.90
CA ASP A 26 -12.13 -9.94 29.34
C ASP A 26 -11.47 -10.79 30.46
N PRO A 27 -10.96 -10.13 31.52
CA PRO A 27 -11.89 -9.64 32.54
C PRO A 27 -11.67 -8.19 32.98
N LYS A 28 -12.78 -7.50 33.20
CA LYS A 28 -12.90 -6.27 34.00
C LYS A 28 -12.00 -6.34 35.26
N THR A 29 -10.97 -5.51 35.31
CA THR A 29 -10.24 -5.23 36.55
C THR A 29 -10.16 -3.72 36.78
N SER A 30 -11.00 -3.25 37.70
CA SER A 30 -10.68 -2.26 38.76
C SER A 30 -9.85 -1.00 38.44
N ALA A 31 -9.92 -0.45 37.22
CA ALA A 31 -9.30 0.84 36.89
C ALA A 31 -10.19 2.07 37.17
N ASP A 32 -11.30 1.92 37.92
CA ASP A 32 -12.12 3.03 38.42
C ASP A 32 -11.63 3.59 39.79
N ALA A 33 -10.44 3.21 40.25
CA ALA A 33 -10.02 3.47 41.63
C ALA A 33 -8.71 4.27 41.77
N ASN A 34 -8.30 5.04 40.76
CA ASN A 34 -7.25 6.06 40.90
C ASN A 34 -7.66 7.35 40.17
N SER A 35 -8.84 7.90 40.51
CA SER A 35 -9.11 9.33 40.41
C SER A 35 -8.47 10.05 41.60
N GLY A 36 -7.14 9.96 41.70
CA GLY A 36 -6.34 10.60 42.73
C GLY A 36 -5.65 11.83 42.14
N GLU A 37 -6.03 13.00 42.64
CA GLU A 37 -5.66 14.36 42.22
C GLU A 37 -6.41 14.89 40.99
N ASP A 38 -7.33 15.82 41.25
CA ASP A 38 -7.93 16.74 40.28
C ASP A 38 -6.82 17.52 39.52
N LYS A 39 -6.19 16.91 38.52
CA LYS A 39 -5.67 17.71 37.40
C LYS A 39 -6.90 18.19 36.65
N ALA A 40 -7.39 19.38 37.03
CA ALA A 40 -8.47 20.05 36.34
C ALA A 40 -8.19 20.02 34.83
N ARG A 41 -9.14 19.48 34.06
CA ARG A 41 -9.07 19.42 32.59
C ARG A 41 -8.65 20.80 32.06
N PRO A 42 -7.61 20.89 31.21
CA PRO A 42 -7.22 22.16 30.61
C PRO A 42 -8.41 22.81 29.88
N ALA A 43 -8.65 24.10 30.13
CA ALA A 43 -9.75 24.83 29.50
C ALA A 43 -9.58 24.90 27.97
N GLU A 44 -8.35 24.78 27.49
CA GLU A 44 -7.94 24.86 26.10
C GLU A 44 -8.22 23.57 25.31
N CYS A 45 -8.63 22.48 25.99
CA CYS A 45 -8.90 21.18 25.37
C CYS A 45 -9.94 21.23 24.24
N GLU A 46 -10.99 22.06 24.36
CA GLU A 46 -11.99 22.18 23.29
C GLU A 46 -11.40 22.83 22.03
N ALA A 47 -10.51 23.81 22.20
CA ALA A 47 -9.88 24.50 21.08
C ALA A 47 -8.90 23.59 20.33
N VAL A 48 -8.05 22.85 21.06
CA VAL A 48 -7.15 21.85 20.49
C VAL A 48 -7.92 20.72 19.80
N GLY A 49 -9.00 20.24 20.44
CA GLY A 49 -9.87 19.22 19.86
C GLY A 49 -10.51 19.62 18.53
N LYS A 50 -10.91 20.90 18.36
CA LYS A 50 -11.45 21.40 17.09
C LYS A 50 -10.45 21.29 15.93
N HIS A 51 -9.17 21.57 16.18
CA HIS A 51 -8.12 21.43 15.17
C HIS A 51 -7.89 19.97 14.77
N LEU A 52 -7.93 19.04 15.74
CA LEU A 52 -7.86 17.60 15.47
C LEU A 52 -9.05 17.07 14.68
N VAL A 53 -10.27 17.56 14.96
CA VAL A 53 -11.46 17.23 14.16
C VAL A 53 -11.32 17.75 12.72
N ALA A 54 -10.80 18.96 12.53
CA ALA A 54 -10.58 19.53 11.20
C ALA A 54 -9.62 18.70 10.34
N LEU A 55 -8.64 18.00 10.94
CA LEU A 55 -7.79 17.04 10.22
C LEU A 55 -8.59 15.86 9.65
N LYS A 56 -9.57 15.35 10.42
CA LYS A 56 -10.45 14.24 10.02
C LYS A 56 -11.48 14.67 8.97
N ASP A 57 -11.98 15.90 9.09
CA ASP A 57 -12.99 16.48 8.20
C ASP A 57 -12.39 17.14 6.94
N ARG A 58 -11.07 17.01 6.72
CA ARG A 58 -10.40 17.56 5.54
C ARG A 58 -11.06 17.09 4.22
N PRO A 59 -10.92 17.84 3.13
CA PRO A 59 -11.30 17.37 1.80
C PRO A 59 -10.55 16.09 1.43
N LYS A 60 -11.25 15.04 0.98
CA LYS A 60 -10.61 13.82 0.48
C LYS A 60 -10.05 14.03 -0.92
N GLY A 61 -8.93 13.38 -1.23
CA GLY A 61 -8.36 13.35 -2.57
C GLY A 61 -9.19 12.48 -3.51
N GLN A 62 -9.06 12.72 -4.82
CA GLN A 62 -9.75 11.93 -5.85
C GLN A 62 -9.01 10.63 -6.21
N GLY A 63 -7.81 10.42 -5.64
CA GLY A 63 -6.99 9.23 -5.80
C GLY A 63 -5.86 9.20 -4.76
N PRO A 64 -5.08 8.10 -4.68
CA PRO A 64 -3.99 7.95 -3.71
C PRO A 64 -3.01 9.14 -3.66
N ALA A 65 -2.56 9.64 -4.82
CA ALA A 65 -1.65 10.79 -4.86
C ALA A 65 -2.29 12.08 -4.31
N ASP A 66 -3.53 12.35 -4.69
CA ASP A 66 -4.27 13.53 -4.21
C ASP A 66 -4.64 13.41 -2.73
N GLU A 67 -4.90 12.20 -2.25
CA GLU A 67 -5.17 11.92 -0.85
C GLU A 67 -3.93 12.22 0.00
N MET A 68 -2.75 11.80 -0.45
CA MET A 68 -1.48 12.12 0.21
C MET A 68 -1.20 13.62 0.22
N ARG A 69 -1.48 14.34 -0.88
CA ARG A 69 -1.34 15.80 -0.93
C ARG A 69 -2.31 16.49 0.03
N SER A 70 -3.57 16.03 0.08
CA SER A 70 -4.57 16.57 0.99
C SER A 70 -4.19 16.34 2.46
N LEU A 71 -3.80 15.11 2.81
CA LEU A 71 -3.30 14.74 4.13
C LEU A 71 -2.10 15.59 4.54
N THR A 72 -1.10 15.70 3.66
CA THR A 72 0.08 16.55 3.87
C THR A 72 -0.31 17.98 4.23
N GLY A 73 -1.19 18.59 3.42
CA GLY A 73 -1.67 19.96 3.67
C GLY A 73 -2.41 20.09 4.99
N ALA A 74 -3.22 19.09 5.36
CA ALA A 74 -3.98 19.10 6.61
C ALA A 74 -3.08 18.95 7.85
N PHE A 75 -2.04 18.10 7.79
CA PHE A 75 -1.05 17.94 8.86
C PHE A 75 -0.21 19.20 9.08
N LEU A 76 0.29 19.80 8.00
CA LEU A 76 1.06 21.04 8.08
C LEU A 76 0.20 22.19 8.62
N ARG A 77 -1.08 22.24 8.24
CA ARG A 77 -2.03 23.21 8.78
C ARG A 77 -2.32 22.98 10.26
N LEU A 78 -2.52 21.72 10.67
CA LEU A 78 -2.70 21.35 12.08
C LEU A 78 -1.50 21.81 12.91
N ALA A 79 -0.28 21.54 12.46
CA ALA A 79 0.93 21.98 13.15
C ALA A 79 0.97 23.51 13.34
N ASP A 80 0.70 24.25 12.27
CA ASP A 80 0.65 25.72 12.29
C ASP A 80 -0.42 26.26 13.24
N ASP A 81 -1.61 25.65 13.23
CA ASP A 81 -2.76 26.08 14.04
C ASP A 81 -2.51 25.78 15.53
N LEU A 82 -1.91 24.62 15.85
CA LEU A 82 -1.51 24.27 17.21
C LEU A 82 -0.39 25.16 17.75
N LYS A 83 0.63 25.51 16.94
CA LYS A 83 1.71 26.43 17.34
C LYS A 83 1.21 27.84 17.65
N LYS A 84 0.09 28.24 17.06
CA LYS A 84 -0.55 29.56 17.27
C LYS A 84 -1.62 29.52 18.36
N GLN A 85 -1.98 28.35 18.87
CA GLN A 85 -3.03 28.21 19.87
C GLN A 85 -2.57 28.83 21.20
N PRO A 86 -3.32 29.80 21.77
CA PRO A 86 -3.03 30.30 23.10
C PRO A 86 -3.30 29.21 24.13
N ILE A 87 -2.24 28.71 24.77
CA ILE A 87 -2.30 27.72 25.85
C ILE A 87 -1.55 28.28 27.06
N GLU A 88 -2.27 28.38 28.17
CA GLU A 88 -1.78 28.93 29.43
C GLU A 88 -1.37 27.81 30.40
N THR A 89 -2.02 26.66 30.31
CA THR A 89 -1.70 25.47 31.12
C THR A 89 -0.31 24.91 30.74
N PRO A 90 0.72 24.95 31.62
CA PRO A 90 2.11 24.65 31.23
C PRO A 90 2.33 23.24 30.67
N ASP A 91 1.93 22.19 31.40
CA ASP A 91 2.08 20.79 30.95
C ASP A 91 1.35 20.55 29.62
N PHE A 92 0.18 21.17 29.45
CA PHE A 92 -0.64 21.01 28.25
C PHE A 92 -0.02 21.76 27.07
N LYS A 93 0.58 22.93 27.32
CA LYS A 93 1.32 23.69 26.31
C LYS A 93 2.48 22.89 25.74
N GLU A 94 3.24 22.21 26.60
CA GLU A 94 4.33 21.33 26.18
C GLU A 94 3.80 20.16 25.33
N ALA A 95 2.76 19.46 25.81
CA ALA A 95 2.17 18.35 25.07
C ALA A 95 1.61 18.76 23.69
N VAL A 96 0.99 19.94 23.60
CA VAL A 96 0.48 20.46 22.32
C VAL A 96 1.61 20.95 21.41
N ALA A 97 2.69 21.52 21.96
CA ALA A 97 3.87 21.87 21.17
C ALA A 97 4.52 20.61 20.57
N GLU A 98 4.70 19.55 21.35
CA GLU A 98 5.18 18.26 20.85
C GLU A 98 4.27 17.67 19.77
N LEU A 99 2.95 17.73 19.98
CA LEU A 99 1.98 17.28 18.97
C LEU A 99 2.09 18.11 17.67
N ALA A 100 2.31 19.42 17.78
CA ALA A 100 2.46 20.29 16.63
C ALA A 100 3.75 20.00 15.86
N ASP A 101 4.87 19.79 16.55
CA ASP A 101 6.14 19.41 15.94
C ASP A 101 6.04 18.03 15.26
N GLU A 102 5.34 17.08 15.89
CA GLU A 102 5.09 15.76 15.29
C GLU A 102 4.15 15.84 14.08
N ALA A 103 3.10 16.66 14.14
CA ALA A 103 2.22 16.91 13.00
C ALA A 103 2.99 17.49 11.80
N GLU A 104 3.93 18.41 12.05
CA GLU A 104 4.78 18.99 11.02
C GLU A 104 5.76 17.95 10.46
N SER A 105 6.42 17.20 11.34
CA SER A 105 7.33 16.10 10.98
C SER A 105 6.63 15.09 10.08
N PHE A 106 5.48 14.56 10.53
CA PHE A 106 4.69 13.60 9.78
C PHE A 106 4.16 14.19 8.46
N GLY A 107 3.64 15.42 8.47
CA GLY A 107 3.24 16.13 7.25
C GLY A 107 4.37 16.23 6.23
N ASN A 108 5.59 16.54 6.66
CA ASN A 108 6.77 16.59 5.78
C ASN A 108 7.19 15.21 5.26
N GLN A 109 7.04 14.16 6.06
CA GLN A 109 7.26 12.79 5.60
C GLN A 109 6.23 12.40 4.53
N LEU A 110 4.93 12.66 4.77
CA LEU A 110 3.88 12.44 3.77
C LEU A 110 4.11 13.23 2.48
N LYS A 111 4.63 14.46 2.60
CA LYS A 111 5.04 15.26 1.43
C LYS A 111 6.12 14.55 0.61
N SER A 112 7.12 13.98 1.27
CA SER A 112 8.21 13.24 0.62
C SER A 112 7.73 11.95 -0.04
N MET A 113 6.58 11.42 0.38
CA MET A 113 5.94 10.25 -0.22
C MET A 113 5.14 10.53 -1.49
N GLY A 114 4.78 11.79 -1.76
CA GLY A 114 4.01 12.16 -2.95
C GLY A 114 4.58 11.57 -4.25
N PRO A 115 5.88 11.78 -4.56
CA PRO A 115 6.52 11.21 -5.74
C PRO A 115 6.51 9.68 -5.79
N ILE A 116 6.60 9.01 -4.63
CA ILE A 116 6.56 7.54 -4.54
C ILE A 116 5.16 7.04 -4.94
N VAL A 117 4.11 7.67 -4.44
CA VAL A 117 2.73 7.31 -4.78
C VAL A 117 2.42 7.60 -6.24
N ASP A 118 2.85 8.74 -6.77
CA ASP A 118 2.72 9.08 -8.19
C ASP A 118 3.40 8.00 -9.08
N GLU A 119 4.61 7.58 -8.72
CA GLU A 119 5.33 6.53 -9.44
C GLU A 119 4.64 5.16 -9.34
N MET A 120 4.11 4.81 -8.17
CA MET A 120 3.33 3.59 -7.98
C MET A 120 2.08 3.57 -8.86
N GLU A 121 1.34 4.69 -8.96
CA GLU A 121 0.18 4.80 -9.84
C GLU A 121 0.56 4.63 -11.31
N GLN A 122 1.66 5.25 -11.74
CA GLN A 122 2.20 5.09 -13.09
C GLN A 122 2.54 3.63 -13.38
N ILE A 123 3.28 2.98 -12.48
CA ILE A 123 3.68 1.57 -12.63
C ILE A 123 2.44 0.66 -12.63
N LYS A 124 1.42 0.95 -11.81
CA LYS A 124 0.16 0.20 -11.83
C LYS A 124 -0.51 0.27 -13.20
N GLY A 125 -0.57 1.45 -13.81
CA GLY A 125 -1.06 1.62 -15.18
C GLY A 125 -0.23 0.83 -16.21
N GLN A 126 1.10 0.83 -16.07
CA GLN A 126 1.99 0.06 -16.92
C GLN A 126 1.83 -1.46 -16.73
N LEU A 127 1.64 -1.93 -15.49
CA LEU A 127 1.38 -3.33 -15.18
C LEU A 127 0.03 -3.79 -15.74
N SER A 128 -1.01 -2.96 -15.69
CA SER A 128 -2.29 -3.28 -16.34
C SER A 128 -2.17 -3.36 -17.88
N ALA A 129 -1.37 -2.49 -18.50
CA ALA A 129 -1.09 -2.59 -19.93
C ALA A 129 -0.25 -3.83 -20.28
N TRP A 130 0.73 -4.14 -19.44
CA TRP A 130 1.55 -5.34 -19.54
C TRP A 130 0.70 -6.62 -19.42
N GLU A 131 -0.24 -6.69 -18.50
CA GLU A 131 -1.15 -7.83 -18.33
C GLU A 131 -1.98 -8.10 -19.60
N LYS A 132 -2.51 -7.04 -20.23
CA LYS A 132 -3.21 -7.14 -21.52
C LYS A 132 -2.28 -7.67 -22.61
N LYS A 133 -1.02 -7.22 -22.63
CA LYS A 133 -0.02 -7.70 -23.58
C LYS A 133 0.31 -9.18 -23.35
N VAL A 134 0.54 -9.60 -22.10
CA VAL A 134 0.77 -11.01 -21.74
C VAL A 134 -0.40 -11.87 -22.19
N THR A 135 -1.63 -11.48 -21.85
CA THR A 135 -2.86 -12.17 -22.25
C THR A 135 -2.96 -12.29 -23.78
N SER A 136 -2.70 -11.20 -24.50
CA SER A 136 -2.72 -11.23 -25.97
C SER A 136 -1.67 -12.17 -26.56
N THR A 137 -0.44 -12.16 -26.04
CA THR A 137 0.62 -13.06 -26.50
C THR A 137 0.39 -14.52 -26.11
N ALA A 138 -0.24 -14.77 -24.95
CA ALA A 138 -0.63 -16.11 -24.53
C ALA A 138 -1.73 -16.68 -25.46
N ASN A 139 -2.76 -15.90 -25.76
CA ASN A 139 -3.82 -16.30 -26.71
C ASN A 139 -3.25 -16.58 -28.12
N ALA A 140 -2.29 -15.77 -28.57
CA ALA A 140 -1.60 -15.99 -29.84
C ALA A 140 -0.74 -17.26 -29.81
N PHE A 141 -0.10 -17.56 -28.68
CA PHE A 141 0.64 -18.80 -28.46
C PHE A 141 -0.29 -20.01 -28.46
N ASP A 142 -1.43 -19.97 -27.77
CA ASP A 142 -2.44 -21.03 -27.77
C ASP A 142 -2.97 -21.29 -29.19
N ALA A 143 -3.28 -20.24 -29.96
CA ALA A 143 -3.69 -20.37 -31.35
C ALA A 143 -2.57 -20.98 -32.22
N THR A 144 -1.31 -20.64 -31.95
CA THR A 144 -0.16 -21.26 -32.64
C THR A 144 -0.07 -22.75 -32.30
N CYS A 145 -0.26 -23.10 -31.03
CA CYS A 145 -0.20 -24.48 -30.55
C CYS A 145 -1.34 -25.35 -31.10
N ASN A 146 -2.55 -24.80 -31.22
CA ASN A 146 -3.70 -25.51 -31.79
C ASN A 146 -3.53 -25.85 -33.28
N ASN A 147 -2.62 -25.15 -33.98
CA ASN A 147 -2.33 -25.36 -35.40
C ASN A 147 -0.93 -25.92 -35.64
N GLY A 148 -0.16 -26.21 -34.58
CA GLY A 148 1.22 -26.65 -34.62
C GLY A 148 1.39 -28.14 -34.32
N PRO A 149 2.63 -28.64 -34.25
CA PRO A 149 2.90 -30.03 -33.90
C PRO A 149 2.42 -30.36 -32.48
N GLN A 150 1.41 -31.21 -32.36
CA GLN A 150 0.69 -31.45 -31.11
C GLN A 150 1.60 -31.96 -29.98
N ALA A 151 2.50 -32.90 -30.25
CA ALA A 151 3.43 -33.43 -29.24
C ALA A 151 4.38 -32.36 -28.66
N GLU A 152 4.78 -31.38 -29.48
CA GLU A 152 5.65 -30.28 -29.05
C GLU A 152 4.87 -29.25 -28.23
N CYS A 153 3.63 -28.98 -28.63
CA CYS A 153 2.73 -28.06 -27.93
C CYS A 153 2.25 -28.62 -26.59
N GLU A 154 2.03 -29.94 -26.49
CA GLU A 154 1.70 -30.61 -25.23
C GLU A 154 2.86 -30.58 -24.25
N ALA A 155 4.10 -30.82 -24.72
CA ALA A 155 5.30 -30.71 -23.89
C ALA A 155 5.52 -29.28 -23.36
N LEU A 156 5.30 -28.27 -24.21
CA LEU A 156 5.34 -26.86 -23.80
C LEU A 156 4.21 -26.51 -22.82
N GLY A 157 3.01 -27.06 -23.02
CA GLY A 157 1.86 -26.86 -22.15
C GLY A 157 2.10 -27.33 -20.72
N VAL A 158 2.81 -28.45 -20.53
CA VAL A 158 3.20 -28.95 -19.19
C VAL A 158 4.13 -27.99 -18.48
N GLU A 159 5.09 -27.40 -19.19
CA GLU A 159 6.01 -26.42 -18.61
C GLU A 159 5.33 -25.08 -18.34
N LEU A 160 4.40 -24.66 -19.19
CA LEU A 160 3.62 -23.43 -19.03
C LEU A 160 2.68 -23.45 -17.82
N GLN A 161 2.23 -24.62 -17.38
CA GLN A 161 1.48 -24.76 -16.13
C GLN A 161 2.29 -24.39 -14.88
N LYS A 162 3.61 -24.27 -14.99
CA LYS A 162 4.51 -23.85 -13.91
C LYS A 162 4.69 -22.33 -13.83
N VAL A 163 4.00 -21.55 -14.67
CA VAL A 163 3.96 -20.09 -14.54
C VAL A 163 3.47 -19.74 -13.13
N PRO A 164 4.21 -18.93 -12.35
CA PRO A 164 3.79 -18.55 -11.01
C PRO A 164 2.48 -17.77 -11.06
N ASN A 165 1.55 -18.10 -10.17
CA ASN A 165 0.34 -17.31 -9.99
C ASN A 165 0.71 -15.99 -9.28
N ILE A 166 0.31 -14.87 -9.88
CA ILE A 166 0.66 -13.53 -9.40
C ILE A 166 -0.51 -13.01 -8.56
N GLU A 167 -0.41 -13.16 -7.25
CA GLU A 167 -1.39 -12.65 -6.28
C GLU A 167 -0.71 -11.98 -5.09
N GLY A 168 -1.33 -10.91 -4.55
CA GLY A 168 -0.88 -10.19 -3.36
C GLY A 168 0.34 -9.27 -3.55
N GLU A 169 0.89 -8.76 -2.45
CA GLU A 169 1.97 -7.75 -2.42
C GLU A 169 3.39 -8.31 -2.68
N LYS A 170 3.50 -9.59 -3.07
CA LYS A 170 4.79 -10.31 -3.22
C LYS A 170 5.47 -10.04 -4.56
N PHE A 171 5.51 -8.78 -4.98
CA PHE A 171 5.97 -8.37 -6.32
C PHE A 171 7.45 -8.71 -6.58
N ALA A 172 8.29 -8.69 -5.54
CA ALA A 172 9.70 -9.08 -5.66
C ALA A 172 9.84 -10.59 -5.89
N GLU A 173 9.09 -11.40 -5.16
CA GLU A 173 9.07 -12.86 -5.30
C GLU A 173 8.47 -13.28 -6.65
N HIS A 174 7.40 -12.62 -7.08
CA HIS A 174 6.77 -12.84 -8.39
C HIS A 174 7.72 -12.50 -9.54
N ALA A 175 8.43 -11.36 -9.45
CA ALA A 175 9.44 -11.00 -10.43
C ALA A 175 10.54 -12.06 -10.53
N ALA A 176 11.06 -12.54 -9.39
CA ALA A 176 12.09 -13.58 -9.37
C ALA A 176 11.56 -14.94 -9.90
N ALA A 177 10.32 -15.28 -9.61
CA ALA A 177 9.69 -16.51 -10.12
C ALA A 177 9.48 -16.45 -11.63
N ILE A 178 9.05 -15.30 -12.18
CA ILE A 178 8.90 -15.09 -13.61
C ILE A 178 10.25 -15.17 -14.34
N GLU A 179 11.32 -14.62 -13.78
CA GLU A 179 12.66 -14.77 -14.36
C GLU A 179 13.14 -16.23 -14.38
N LYS A 180 12.94 -16.97 -13.29
CA LYS A 180 13.24 -18.40 -13.24
C LYS A 180 12.45 -19.17 -14.28
N PHE A 181 11.17 -18.86 -14.43
CA PHE A 181 10.30 -19.44 -15.45
C PHE A 181 10.81 -19.13 -16.86
N ILE A 182 11.11 -17.86 -17.18
CA ILE A 182 11.65 -17.47 -18.49
C ILE A 182 12.95 -18.22 -18.79
N ALA A 183 13.89 -18.26 -17.84
CA ALA A 183 15.16 -18.96 -18.01
C ALA A 183 15.01 -20.47 -18.19
N ALA A 184 13.95 -21.08 -17.63
CA ALA A 184 13.62 -22.48 -17.87
C ALA A 184 13.04 -22.69 -19.27
N MET A 185 12.10 -21.83 -19.70
CA MET A 185 11.47 -21.93 -21.02
C MET A 185 12.43 -21.63 -22.18
N GLU A 186 13.38 -20.70 -22.00
CA GLU A 186 14.41 -20.39 -23.01
C GLU A 186 15.35 -21.58 -23.30
N LYS A 187 15.44 -22.56 -22.38
CA LYS A 187 16.23 -23.78 -22.56
C LYS A 187 15.50 -24.88 -23.33
N LEU A 188 14.18 -24.75 -23.52
CA LEU A 188 13.40 -25.75 -24.24
C LEU A 188 13.75 -25.71 -25.73
N GLN A 189 14.07 -26.89 -26.26
CA GLN A 189 14.33 -27.04 -27.69
C GLN A 189 13.02 -27.15 -28.45
N VAL A 190 12.57 -26.02 -28.99
CA VAL A 190 11.40 -25.91 -29.87
C VAL A 190 11.88 -26.02 -31.33
N LYS A 191 11.46 -27.09 -32.01
CA LYS A 191 11.84 -27.41 -33.39
C LYS A 191 10.98 -26.68 -34.40
N ASP A 192 9.69 -26.51 -34.12
CA ASP A 192 8.80 -25.76 -35.00
C ASP A 192 9.07 -24.26 -34.92
N ALA A 193 9.36 -23.64 -36.08
CA ALA A 193 9.75 -22.24 -36.15
C ALA A 193 8.63 -21.28 -35.71
N LYS A 194 7.36 -21.61 -35.97
CA LYS A 194 6.21 -20.77 -35.60
C LYS A 194 5.94 -20.87 -34.10
N VAL A 195 5.94 -22.08 -33.54
CA VAL A 195 5.83 -22.32 -32.09
C VAL A 195 6.97 -21.63 -31.36
N LYS A 196 8.21 -21.73 -31.86
CA LYS A 196 9.39 -21.07 -31.28
C LYS A 196 9.28 -19.55 -31.29
N SER A 197 8.85 -18.96 -32.40
CA SER A 197 8.66 -17.52 -32.53
C SER A 197 7.55 -17.01 -31.60
N SER A 198 6.46 -17.77 -31.48
CA SER A 198 5.32 -17.42 -30.63
C SER A 198 5.69 -17.53 -29.14
N LEU A 199 6.39 -18.59 -28.75
CA LEU A 199 6.96 -18.76 -27.40
C LEU A 199 7.89 -17.59 -27.05
N THR A 200 8.82 -17.25 -27.96
CA THR A 200 9.74 -16.12 -27.78
C THR A 200 9.00 -14.80 -27.54
N SER A 201 7.91 -14.57 -28.28
CA SER A 201 7.08 -13.36 -28.13
C SER A 201 6.39 -13.31 -26.76
N MET A 202 5.83 -14.43 -26.30
CA MET A 202 5.21 -14.54 -24.98
C MET A 202 6.23 -14.37 -23.84
N LEU A 203 7.41 -15.00 -23.94
CA LEU A 203 8.49 -14.83 -22.97
C LEU A 203 9.00 -13.37 -22.95
N GLY A 204 9.09 -12.73 -24.12
CA GLY A 204 9.42 -11.31 -24.23
C GLY A 204 8.38 -10.40 -23.56
N ALA A 205 7.09 -10.72 -23.68
CA ALA A 205 6.04 -10.01 -22.97
C ALA A 205 6.18 -10.17 -21.44
N LEU A 206 6.36 -11.40 -20.94
CA LEU A 206 6.60 -11.66 -19.51
C LEU A 206 7.84 -10.92 -18.99
N LYS A 207 8.95 -10.98 -19.72
CA LYS A 207 10.23 -10.33 -19.37
C LYS A 207 10.09 -8.81 -19.21
N SER A 208 9.25 -8.18 -20.02
CA SER A 208 9.04 -6.72 -19.94
C SER A 208 8.37 -6.24 -18.66
N GLY A 209 7.67 -7.11 -17.93
CA GLY A 209 7.02 -6.77 -16.65
C GLY A 209 7.93 -6.86 -15.43
N VAL A 210 9.01 -7.65 -15.50
CA VAL A 210 9.92 -7.92 -14.37
C VAL A 210 10.51 -6.63 -13.76
N PRO A 211 11.03 -5.66 -14.55
CA PRO A 211 11.55 -4.42 -13.98
C PRO A 211 10.47 -3.60 -13.25
N LEU A 212 9.25 -3.58 -13.78
CA LEU A 212 8.11 -2.86 -13.20
C LEU A 212 7.71 -3.46 -11.85
N MET A 213 7.57 -4.79 -11.78
CA MET A 213 7.25 -5.48 -10.52
C MET A 213 8.32 -5.26 -9.45
N ARG A 214 9.61 -5.33 -9.83
CA ARG A 214 10.72 -5.03 -8.90
C ARG A 214 10.66 -3.59 -8.40
N ARG A 215 10.45 -2.63 -9.28
CA ARG A 215 10.36 -1.22 -8.89
C ARG A 215 9.16 -0.98 -7.98
N PHE A 216 8.01 -1.58 -8.30
CA PHE A 216 6.81 -1.51 -7.46
C PHE A 216 7.06 -2.08 -6.06
N ALA A 217 7.76 -3.22 -5.96
CA ALA A 217 8.13 -3.80 -4.67
C ALA A 217 9.03 -2.87 -3.83
N VAL A 218 9.99 -2.20 -4.46
CA VAL A 218 10.84 -1.21 -3.78
C VAL A 218 10.00 -0.03 -3.27
N LEU A 219 9.11 0.51 -4.11
CA LEU A 219 8.26 1.64 -3.72
C LEU A 219 7.29 1.28 -2.58
N LEU A 220 6.75 0.05 -2.58
CA LEU A 220 5.95 -0.48 -1.47
C LEU A 220 6.74 -0.59 -0.16
N ALA A 221 8.02 -0.95 -0.24
CA ALA A 221 8.88 -0.99 0.94
C ALA A 221 9.20 0.42 1.46
N GLU A 222 9.41 1.38 0.55
CA GLU A 222 9.61 2.79 0.92
C GLU A 222 8.36 3.39 1.58
N SER A 223 7.15 3.07 1.10
CA SER A 223 5.91 3.59 1.73
C SER A 223 5.70 3.10 3.15
N LYS A 224 6.11 1.86 3.46
CA LYS A 224 6.01 1.30 4.82
C LYS A 224 6.93 1.98 5.84
N LYS A 225 7.89 2.81 5.39
CA LYS A 225 8.75 3.58 6.30
C LYS A 225 8.01 4.71 7.02
N VAL A 226 6.80 5.04 6.57
CA VAL A 226 5.96 6.08 7.17
C VAL A 226 5.18 5.55 8.38
N ASP A 227 4.95 4.23 8.46
CA ASP A 227 4.14 3.60 9.50
C ASP A 227 4.62 3.97 10.93
N PRO A 228 5.93 3.92 11.26
CA PRO A 228 6.39 4.29 12.60
C PRO A 228 6.07 5.76 12.97
N ALA A 229 6.18 6.69 12.01
CA ALA A 229 5.87 8.09 12.26
C ALA A 229 4.36 8.33 12.42
N GLY A 230 3.53 7.52 11.75
CA GLY A 230 2.08 7.51 11.99
C GLY A 230 1.72 7.07 13.41
N GLU A 231 2.39 6.04 13.92
CA GLU A 231 2.23 5.58 15.31
C GLU A 231 2.75 6.59 16.33
N GLU A 232 3.87 7.26 16.06
CA GLU A 232 4.39 8.34 16.90
C GLU A 232 3.42 9.53 16.97
N PHE A 233 2.89 9.97 15.83
CA PHE A 233 1.85 11.01 15.81
C PHE A 233 0.61 10.59 16.61
N LYS A 234 0.13 9.36 16.42
CA LYS A 234 -1.01 8.81 17.20
C LYS A 234 -0.72 8.81 18.69
N ALA A 235 0.49 8.45 19.11
CA ALA A 235 0.89 8.50 20.52
C ALA A 235 0.82 9.93 21.09
N LYS A 236 1.23 10.95 20.32
CA LYS A 236 1.10 12.36 20.73
C LYS A 236 -0.35 12.81 20.84
N VAL A 237 -1.19 12.41 19.88
CA VAL A 237 -2.64 12.68 19.93
C VAL A 237 -3.25 12.06 21.19
N ASN A 238 -2.92 10.80 21.49
CA ASN A 238 -3.43 10.10 22.66
C ASN A 238 -2.97 10.72 23.99
N ARG A 239 -1.72 11.20 24.06
CA ARG A 239 -1.23 11.96 25.22
C ARG A 239 -2.06 13.23 25.46
N VAL A 240 -2.32 14.01 24.40
CA VAL A 240 -3.16 15.22 24.49
C VAL A 240 -4.61 14.87 24.87
N ALA A 241 -5.16 13.78 24.31
CA ALA A 241 -6.51 13.30 24.63
C ALA A 241 -6.65 12.88 26.09
N GLU A 242 -5.68 12.14 26.64
CA GLU A 242 -5.65 11.71 28.03
C GLU A 242 -5.62 12.91 28.99
N MET A 243 -4.79 13.91 28.71
CA MET A 243 -4.76 15.16 29.49
C MET A 243 -6.09 15.92 29.45
N CYS A 244 -6.88 15.73 28.40
CA CYS A 244 -8.21 16.29 28.25
C CYS A 244 -9.34 15.43 28.83
N GLY A 245 -9.02 14.30 29.47
CA GLY A 245 -10.00 13.37 30.02
C GLY A 245 -10.80 12.61 28.95
N VAL A 246 -10.26 12.52 27.73
CA VAL A 246 -10.85 11.78 26.61
C VAL A 246 -10.14 10.44 26.49
N LYS A 247 -10.90 9.36 26.28
CA LYS A 247 -10.31 8.04 26.07
C LYS A 247 -9.53 8.03 24.74
N PRO A 248 -8.32 7.43 24.71
CA PRO A 248 -7.58 7.21 23.46
C PRO A 248 -8.42 6.47 22.41
N GLU A 249 -8.27 6.82 21.13
CA GLU A 249 -8.84 6.03 20.03
C GLU A 249 -7.88 4.87 19.66
N GLU A 250 -8.42 3.65 19.53
CA GLU A 250 -7.71 2.43 19.08
C GLU A 250 -7.33 2.44 17.60
#